data_AF-A0A8T4A690-F1
#
_entry.id   AF-A0A8T4A690-F1
#
_cell.length_a   1.000
_cell.length_b   1.000
_cell.length_c   1.000
_cell.angle_alpha   90.00
_cell.angle_beta   90.00
_cell.angle_gamma   90.00
#
_symmetry.space_group_name_H-M   'P 1'
#
loop_
_entity.id
_entity.type
_entity.pdbx_description
1 polymer ?
#
loop_
_entity_poly.entity_id
_entity_poly.type
_entity_poly.pdbx_seq_one_letter_code
_entity_poly.pdbx_strand_id
1 'polypeptide(L)'
;MTTCHYCGEQEVMPFTCKFCGERFCREHRLPESHECIGLQKFKEERGREPEKWIYEPFQEKHKKEAGRKVPKPVLERILHALKNLNARTILYMILAVIVVVLLLSVVR
;
A
#
# COMPACT_ATOMS: atom_id res chain seq x y z
N MET A 1 34.06 -32.13 16.60
CA MET A 1 33.07 -31.59 17.54
C MET A 1 33.24 -30.09 17.56
N THR A 2 32.14 -29.36 17.66
CA THR A 2 32.11 -27.89 17.57
C THR A 2 31.57 -27.35 18.87
N THR A 3 32.23 -26.34 19.42
CA THR A 3 31.83 -25.72 20.68
C THR A 3 30.76 -24.67 20.43
N CYS A 4 29.74 -24.63 21.30
CA CYS A 4 28.75 -23.56 21.32
C CYS A 4 29.43 -22.23 21.67
N HIS A 5 29.24 -21.20 20.85
CA HIS A 5 29.83 -19.87 21.10
C HIS A 5 29.24 -19.16 22.34
N TYR A 6 28.09 -19.62 22.85
CA TYR A 6 27.44 -19.03 24.03
C TYR A 6 27.80 -19.75 25.34
N CYS A 7 27.55 -21.06 25.43
CA CYS A 7 27.77 -21.83 26.67
C CYS A 7 29.04 -22.70 26.66
N GLY A 8 29.75 -22.81 25.53
CA GLY A 8 30.97 -23.63 25.41
C GLY A 8 30.74 -25.14 25.27
N GLU A 9 29.49 -25.62 25.34
CA GLU A 9 29.17 -27.04 25.25
C GLU A 9 29.57 -27.64 23.89
N GLN A 10 30.11 -28.87 23.91
CA GLN A 10 30.50 -29.56 22.69
C GLN A 10 29.31 -30.23 22.04
N GLU A 11 29.05 -29.85 20.80
CA GLU A 11 27.96 -30.38 20.00
C GLU A 11 28.50 -31.08 18.76
N VAL A 12 27.94 -32.26 18.46
CA VAL A 12 28.29 -33.03 17.26
C VAL A 12 27.63 -32.41 16.02
N MET A 13 26.41 -31.88 16.18
CA MET A 13 25.64 -31.25 15.11
C MET A 13 25.34 -29.78 15.45
N PRO A 14 26.27 -28.85 15.18
CA PRO A 14 26.10 -27.45 15.52
C PRO A 14 25.06 -26.76 14.62
N PHE A 15 24.33 -25.80 15.18
CA PHE A 15 23.45 -24.91 14.44
C PHE A 15 24.16 -23.60 14.11
N THR A 16 24.18 -23.19 12.85
CA THR A 16 24.71 -21.89 12.43
C THR A 16 23.60 -20.85 12.43
N CYS A 17 23.78 -19.76 13.18
CA CYS A 17 22.82 -18.66 13.22
C CYS A 17 22.86 -17.85 11.93
N LYS A 18 21.69 -17.60 11.30
CA LYS A 18 21.60 -16.81 10.06
C LYS A 18 21.87 -15.31 10.24
N PHE A 19 21.85 -14.82 11.48
CA PHE A 19 22.02 -13.40 11.78
C PHE A 19 23.45 -13.03 12.16
N CYS A 20 24.11 -13.83 13.02
CA CYS A 20 25.50 -13.57 13.43
C CYS A 20 26.54 -14.50 12.79
N GLY A 21 26.13 -15.62 12.18
CA GLY A 21 27.04 -16.58 11.54
C GLY A 21 27.72 -17.57 12.49
N GLU A 22 27.59 -17.37 13.80
CA GLU A 22 28.20 -18.23 14.82
C GLU A 22 27.50 -19.59 14.98
N ARG A 23 28.19 -20.54 15.64
CA ARG A 23 27.73 -21.92 15.86
C ARG A 23 27.28 -22.16 17.30
N PHE A 24 26.13 -22.81 17.46
CA PHE A 24 25.47 -23.02 18.75
C PHE A 24 24.98 -24.46 18.94
N CYS A 25 24.83 -24.88 20.21
CA CYS A 25 24.20 -26.16 20.57
C CYS A 25 22.67 -26.08 20.42
N ARG A 26 21.98 -27.19 20.69
CA ARG A 26 20.52 -27.31 20.53
C ARG A 26 19.73 -26.28 21.36
N GLU A 27 20.19 -25.97 22.56
CA GLU A 27 19.53 -25.03 23.48
C GLU A 27 19.74 -23.57 23.04
N HIS A 28 20.88 -23.26 22.42
CA HIS A 28 21.25 -21.91 22.01
C HIS A 28 21.05 -21.66 20.49
N ARG A 29 20.37 -22.57 19.78
CA ARG A 29 20.19 -22.49 18.32
C ARG A 29 19.36 -21.28 17.86
N LEU A 30 18.45 -20.80 18.71
CA LEU A 30 17.60 -19.65 18.39
C LEU A 30 18.35 -18.36 18.68
N PRO A 31 18.18 -17.32 17.84
CA PRO A 31 18.84 -16.02 18.05
C PRO A 31 18.52 -15.36 19.40
N GLU A 32 17.34 -15.62 19.96
CA GLU A 32 16.92 -15.11 21.27
C GLU A 32 17.58 -15.85 22.43
N SER A 33 18.04 -17.09 22.20
CA SER A 33 18.67 -17.91 23.22
C SER A 33 20.15 -17.57 23.46
N HIS A 34 20.80 -16.81 22.58
CA HIS A 34 22.23 -16.48 22.70
C HIS A 34 22.53 -14.98 22.57
N GLU A 35 21.55 -14.12 22.87
CA GLU A 35 21.71 -12.65 22.80
C GLU A 35 22.27 -12.19 21.44
N CYS A 36 21.68 -12.67 20.35
CA CYS A 36 22.22 -12.46 19.01
C CYS A 36 22.30 -10.98 18.62
N ILE A 37 23.52 -10.44 18.50
CA ILE A 37 23.78 -9.07 18.02
C ILE A 37 23.22 -8.86 16.61
N GLY A 38 23.32 -9.88 15.74
CA GLY A 38 22.77 -9.81 14.39
C GLY A 38 21.25 -9.65 14.38
N LEU A 39 20.54 -10.28 15.33
CA LEU A 39 19.09 -10.10 15.48
C LEU A 39 18.76 -8.67 15.92
N GLN A 40 19.53 -8.10 16.85
CA GLN A 40 19.31 -6.73 17.33
C GLN A 40 19.46 -5.73 16.19
N LYS A 41 20.58 -5.79 15.44
CA LYS A 41 20.79 -4.94 14.24
C LYS A 41 19.67 -5.08 13.23
N PHE A 42 19.24 -6.30 12.95
CA PHE A 42 18.14 -6.55 12.03
C PHE A 42 16.80 -5.97 12.51
N LYS A 43 16.52 -6.02 13.83
CA LYS A 43 15.33 -5.37 14.42
C LYS A 43 15.42 -3.84 14.29
N GLU A 44 16.58 -3.25 14.52
CA GLU A 44 16.81 -1.81 14.37
C GLU A 44 16.65 -1.35 12.91
N GLU A 45 17.27 -2.06 11.96
CA GLU A 45 17.13 -1.80 10.52
C GLU A 45 15.67 -1.89 10.07
N ARG A 46 14.93 -2.90 10.54
CA ARG A 46 13.50 -3.03 10.28
C ARG A 46 12.71 -1.84 10.84
N GLY A 47 13.06 -1.36 12.02
CA GLY A 47 12.42 -0.20 12.64
C GLY A 47 12.69 1.11 11.90
N ARG A 48 13.86 1.25 11.28
CA ARG A 48 14.23 2.45 10.51
C ARG A 48 13.47 2.57 9.19
N GLU A 49 13.24 1.46 8.51
CA GLU A 49 12.62 1.43 7.17
C GLU A 49 11.40 0.48 7.12
N PRO A 50 10.32 0.75 7.86
CA PRO A 50 9.21 -0.19 7.99
C PRO A 50 8.53 -0.54 6.65
N GLU A 51 8.44 0.42 5.72
CA GLU A 51 7.79 0.24 4.41
C GLU A 51 8.46 -0.84 3.54
N LYS A 52 9.78 -0.99 3.65
CA LYS A 52 10.57 -1.98 2.90
C LYS A 52 10.20 -3.42 3.25
N TRP A 53 9.78 -3.65 4.48
CA TRP A 53 9.50 -4.98 5.01
C TRP A 53 8.02 -5.37 4.90
N ILE A 54 7.18 -4.50 4.33
CA ILE A 54 5.79 -4.81 4.00
C ILE A 54 5.77 -5.71 2.76
N TYR A 55 5.16 -6.89 2.87
CA TYR A 55 4.97 -7.82 1.74
C TYR A 55 4.25 -7.11 0.59
N GLU A 56 4.74 -7.33 -0.63
CA GLU A 56 4.44 -6.53 -1.83
C GLU A 56 2.95 -6.25 -2.07
N PRO A 57 2.00 -7.19 -1.91
CA PRO A 57 0.58 -6.92 -2.10
C PRO A 57 -0.03 -5.88 -1.14
N PHE A 58 0.64 -5.56 -0.03
CA PHE A 58 0.17 -4.60 0.97
C PHE A 58 0.94 -3.28 0.95
N GLN A 59 1.92 -3.11 0.06
CA GLN A 59 2.64 -1.84 -0.05
C GLN A 59 1.69 -0.75 -0.57
N GLU A 60 1.81 0.49 -0.08
CA GLU A 60 0.92 1.61 -0.47
C GLU A 60 0.87 1.83 -1.99
N LYS A 61 1.99 1.64 -2.70
CA LYS A 61 2.03 1.68 -4.17
C LYS A 61 1.10 0.67 -4.84
N HIS A 62 0.98 -0.53 -4.26
CA HIS A 62 0.16 -1.62 -4.79
C HIS A 62 -1.27 -1.59 -4.23
N LYS A 63 -1.57 -0.79 -3.20
CA LYS A 63 -2.90 -0.71 -2.57
C LYS A 63 -4.02 -0.30 -3.52
N LYS A 64 -3.71 0.55 -4.52
CA LYS A 64 -4.67 0.95 -5.56
C LYS A 64 -4.89 -0.13 -6.64
N GLU A 65 -3.93 -1.05 -6.76
CA GLU A 65 -3.94 -2.15 -7.71
C GLU A 65 -4.53 -3.43 -7.07
N ALA A 66 -4.28 -3.61 -5.78
CA ALA A 66 -4.79 -4.65 -4.92
C ALA A 66 -6.24 -4.36 -4.56
N GLY A 67 -7.14 -4.58 -5.50
CA GLY A 67 -8.57 -4.44 -5.25
C GLY A 67 -9.41 -4.82 -6.45
N ARG A 68 -10.59 -5.40 -6.16
CA ARG A 68 -11.64 -5.54 -7.17
C ARG A 68 -12.11 -4.15 -7.56
N LYS A 69 -11.88 -3.75 -8.82
CA LYS A 69 -12.45 -2.50 -9.37
C LYS A 69 -13.97 -2.58 -9.28
N VAL A 70 -14.57 -1.79 -8.39
CA VAL A 70 -16.02 -1.63 -8.32
C VAL A 70 -16.44 -0.44 -9.17
N PRO A 71 -17.46 -0.57 -10.03
CA PRO A 71 -17.99 0.57 -10.76
C PRO A 71 -18.56 1.61 -9.77
N LYS A 72 -18.46 2.89 -10.13
CA LYS A 72 -19.07 3.97 -9.36
C LYS A 72 -20.59 3.75 -9.20
N PRO A 73 -21.19 4.14 -8.07
CA PRO A 73 -22.63 4.03 -7.87
C PRO A 73 -23.40 4.82 -8.93
N VAL A 74 -24.59 4.31 -9.30
CA VAL A 74 -25.45 4.88 -10.36
C VAL A 74 -25.72 6.38 -10.12
N LEU A 75 -25.99 6.76 -8.86
CA LEU A 75 -26.22 8.15 -8.48
C LEU A 75 -25.04 9.07 -8.84
N GLU A 76 -23.81 8.63 -8.59
CA GLU A 76 -22.61 9.42 -8.87
C GLU A 76 -22.40 9.60 -10.38
N ARG A 77 -22.75 8.58 -11.18
CA ARG A 77 -22.70 8.66 -12.65
C ARG A 77 -23.70 9.71 -13.19
N ILE A 78 -24.90 9.75 -12.64
CA ILE A 78 -25.94 10.74 -13.02
C ILE A 78 -25.50 12.15 -12.61
N LEU A 79 -25.05 12.32 -11.37
CA LEU A 79 -24.57 13.62 -10.87
C LEU A 79 -23.41 14.16 -11.71
N HIS A 80 -22.48 13.31 -12.12
CA HIS A 80 -21.38 13.72 -12.99
C HIS A 80 -21.86 14.17 -14.38
N ALA A 81 -22.86 13.49 -14.96
CA ALA A 81 -23.44 13.89 -16.24
C ALA A 81 -24.14 15.25 -16.16
N LEU A 82 -24.89 15.51 -15.08
CA LEU A 82 -25.54 16.80 -14.83
C LEU A 82 -24.53 17.93 -14.60
N LYS A 83 -23.44 17.65 -13.87
CA LYS A 83 -22.39 18.63 -13.58
C LYS A 83 -21.55 18.98 -14.81
N ASN A 84 -21.55 18.15 -15.85
CA ASN A 84 -20.83 18.40 -17.10
C ASN A 84 -21.61 19.27 -18.11
N LEU A 85 -22.75 19.83 -17.70
CA LEU A 85 -23.44 20.87 -18.45
C LEU A 85 -22.58 22.14 -18.44
N ASN A 86 -22.05 22.52 -19.60
CA ASN A 86 -21.17 23.68 -19.71
C ASN A 86 -21.96 24.99 -19.57
N ALA A 87 -21.40 25.98 -18.88
CA ALA A 87 -22.02 27.30 -18.76
C ALA A 87 -22.33 27.93 -20.14
N ARG A 88 -21.46 27.67 -21.13
CA ARG A 88 -21.68 28.09 -22.53
C ARG A 88 -22.87 27.39 -23.18
N THR A 89 -23.05 26.09 -22.94
CA THR A 89 -24.21 25.36 -23.49
C THR A 89 -25.51 25.86 -22.87
N ILE A 90 -25.50 26.17 -21.57
CA ILE A 90 -26.66 26.76 -20.88
C ILE A 90 -26.96 28.15 -21.46
N LEU A 91 -25.94 29.00 -21.64
CA LEU A 91 -26.08 30.33 -22.23
C LEU A 91 -26.70 30.28 -23.63
N TYR A 92 -26.22 29.41 -24.51
CA TYR A 92 -26.78 29.27 -25.87
C TYR A 92 -28.23 28.80 -25.87
N MET A 93 -28.61 27.88 -24.97
CA MET A 93 -30.00 27.45 -24.83
C MET A 93 -30.91 28.60 -24.40
N ILE A 94 -30.47 29.44 -23.46
CA ILE A 94 -31.22 30.61 -23.00
C ILE A 94 -31.37 31.63 -24.15
N LEU A 95 -30.28 31.95 -24.85
CA LEU A 95 -30.30 32.87 -25.99
C LEU A 95 -31.24 32.40 -27.10
N ALA A 96 -31.21 31.10 -27.43
CA ALA A 96 -32.10 30.52 -28.44
C ALA A 96 -33.58 30.66 -28.06
N VAL A 97 -33.94 30.40 -26.80
CA VAL A 97 -35.32 30.57 -26.31
C VAL A 97 -35.76 32.03 -26.39
N ILE A 98 -34.90 32.97 -25.97
CA ILE A 98 -35.20 34.41 -26.06
C ILE A 98 -35.46 34.82 -27.52
N VAL A 99 -34.61 34.38 -28.45
CA VAL A 99 -34.79 34.66 -29.88
C VAL A 99 -36.11 34.11 -30.40
N VAL A 100 -36.47 32.87 -30.06
CA VAL A 100 -37.75 32.27 -30.47
C VAL A 100 -38.94 33.07 -29.92
N VAL A 101 -38.91 33.47 -28.65
CA VAL A 101 -39.98 34.28 -28.04
C VAL A 101 -40.10 35.63 -28.73
N LEU A 102 -38.99 36.30 -29.02
CA LEU A 102 -38.99 37.59 -29.72
C LEU A 102 -39.58 37.45 -31.14
N LEU A 103 -39.19 36.42 -31.89
CA LEU A 103 -39.75 36.15 -33.21
C LEU A 103 -41.26 35.92 -33.14
N LEU A 104 -41.73 35.12 -32.18
CA LEU A 104 -43.16 34.88 -31.97
C LEU A 104 -43.91 36.17 -31.59
N SER A 105 -43.29 37.09 -30.87
CA SER A 105 -43.88 38.38 -30.51
C SER A 105 -43.96 39.38 -31.67
N VAL A 106 -43.09 39.24 -32.67
CA VAL A 106 -43.03 40.11 -33.86
C VAL A 106 -43.97 39.62 -34.96
N VAL A 107 -44.20 38.30 -35.02
CA VAL A 107 -45.10 37.66 -35.99
C VAL A 107 -46.58 37.76 -35.58
N ARG A 108 -46.85 38.13 -34.33
CA ARG A 108 -48.20 38.34 -33.79
C ARG A 108 -48.60 39.80 -33.90
#